data_AF-A0AAT9WLZ9-F1
#
_entry.id   AF-A0AAT9WLZ9-F1
#
_cell.length_a   1.000
_cell.length_b   1.000
_cell.length_c   1.000
_cell.angle_alpha   90.00
_cell.angle_beta   90.00
_cell.angle_gamma   90.00
#
_symmetry.space_group_name_H-M   'P 1'
#
loop_
_entity.id
_entity.type
_entity.pdbx_description
1 polymer ?
#
loop_
_entity_poly.entity_id
_entity_poly.type
_entity_poly.pdbx_seq_one_letter_code
_entity_poly.pdbx_strand_id
1 'polypeptide(L)'
;MFEDGGRPLPRNRAVTQQPVHVGKLSMCDQHDRQFRRSVCTAYLRTTESGVDVLPPLRDAVVRWLGDGTVTISGFEMDALSGKCVAQSWLAQLIFSDVEG
;
A
#
# COMPACT_ATOMS: atom_id res chain seq x y z
N MET A 1 13.15 -10.19 -4.74
CA MET A 1 14.37 -10.44 -5.52
C MET A 1 15.41 -10.99 -4.54
N PHE A 2 15.95 -12.18 -4.80
CA PHE A 2 16.86 -12.91 -3.89
C PHE A 2 18.27 -12.88 -4.48
N GLU A 3 19.31 -13.00 -3.65
CA GLU A 3 20.66 -13.31 -4.14
C GLU A 3 20.73 -14.74 -4.66
N ASP A 4 21.76 -15.03 -5.46
CA ASP A 4 22.10 -16.41 -5.83
C ASP A 4 22.29 -17.23 -4.55
N GLY A 5 21.49 -18.29 -4.39
CA GLY A 5 21.39 -19.05 -3.13
C GLY A 5 20.19 -18.71 -2.24
N GLY A 6 19.23 -17.91 -2.70
CA GLY A 6 17.91 -17.78 -2.07
C GLY A 6 17.86 -16.90 -0.82
N ARG A 7 18.94 -16.18 -0.50
CA ARG A 7 18.94 -15.20 0.59
C ARG A 7 18.17 -13.95 0.16
N PRO A 8 17.26 -13.42 0.99
CA PRO A 8 16.63 -12.13 0.71
C PRO A 8 17.72 -11.08 0.56
N LEU A 9 17.65 -10.28 -0.51
CA LEU A 9 18.55 -9.15 -0.69
C LEU A 9 18.49 -8.26 0.58
N PRO A 10 19.64 -7.77 1.06
CA PRO A 10 19.67 -6.78 2.14
C PRO A 10 18.66 -5.67 1.85
N ARG A 11 17.83 -5.29 2.84
CA ARG A 11 16.71 -4.32 2.65
C ARG A 11 17.15 -3.00 2.01
N ASN A 12 18.40 -2.60 2.22
CA ASN A 12 19.06 -1.44 1.64
C ASN A 12 19.49 -1.60 0.16
N ARG A 13 19.63 -2.83 -0.35
CA ARG A 13 19.98 -3.15 -1.75
C ARG A 13 18.77 -3.54 -2.61
N ALA A 14 17.69 -3.99 -1.99
CA ALA A 14 16.43 -4.30 -2.67
C ALA A 14 15.58 -3.05 -2.99
N VAL A 15 16.04 -1.85 -2.60
CA VAL A 15 15.46 -0.57 -3.05
C VAL A 15 15.89 -0.36 -4.49
N THR A 16 15.26 -1.08 -5.42
CA THR A 16 14.99 -0.47 -6.72
C THR A 16 14.32 0.87 -6.41
N GLN A 17 14.83 1.99 -6.93
CA GLN A 17 14.18 3.30 -6.77
C GLN A 17 12.75 3.20 -7.31
N GLN A 18 11.82 2.79 -6.46
CA GLN A 18 10.42 2.74 -6.82
C GLN A 18 9.96 4.19 -6.94
N PRO A 19 9.16 4.51 -7.98
CA PRO A 19 8.65 5.87 -8.13
C PRO A 19 7.95 6.30 -6.86
N VAL A 20 8.23 7.52 -6.41
CA VAL A 20 7.54 8.11 -5.27
C VAL A 20 6.15 8.50 -5.73
N HIS A 21 5.13 8.00 -5.04
CA HIS A 21 3.73 8.30 -5.31
C HIS A 21 3.20 9.23 -4.22
N VAL A 22 2.44 10.26 -4.62
CA VAL A 22 1.84 11.24 -3.72
C VAL A 22 0.33 11.21 -3.90
N GLY A 23 -0.40 11.26 -2.78
CA GLY A 23 -1.84 11.26 -2.78
C GLY A 23 -2.43 11.26 -1.37
N LYS A 24 -3.75 11.22 -1.31
CA LYS A 24 -4.52 11.02 -0.08
C LYS A 24 -4.53 9.53 0.26
N LEU A 25 -3.85 9.18 1.34
CA LEU A 25 -3.90 7.85 1.94
C LEU A 25 -5.20 7.69 2.74
N SER A 26 -5.92 6.59 2.53
CA SER A 26 -7.07 6.21 3.35
C SER A 26 -7.17 4.71 3.53
N MET A 27 -7.83 4.28 4.62
CA MET A 27 -8.15 2.88 4.89
C MET A 27 -9.62 2.78 5.31
N CYS A 28 -10.34 1.80 4.79
CA CYS A 28 -11.72 1.54 5.20
C CYS A 28 -12.08 0.06 5.08
N ASP A 29 -12.98 -0.39 5.94
CA ASP A 29 -13.60 -1.70 5.81
C ASP A 29 -14.70 -1.66 4.76
N GLN A 30 -14.66 -2.61 3.82
CA GLN A 30 -15.66 -2.73 2.77
C GLN A 30 -15.92 -4.21 2.47
N HIS A 31 -17.13 -4.52 1.98
CA HIS A 31 -17.43 -5.86 1.52
C HIS A 31 -16.74 -6.14 0.18
N ASP A 32 -15.83 -7.10 0.17
CA ASP A 32 -15.16 -7.58 -1.02
C ASP A 32 -15.99 -8.68 -1.68
N ARG A 33 -16.50 -8.41 -2.88
CA ARG A 33 -17.36 -9.36 -3.62
C ARG A 33 -16.62 -10.61 -4.09
N GLN A 34 -15.32 -10.51 -4.30
CA GLN A 34 -14.51 -11.61 -4.82
C GLN A 34 -14.16 -12.61 -3.71
N PHE A 35 -13.82 -12.11 -2.53
CA PHE A 35 -13.55 -12.94 -1.35
C PHE A 35 -14.79 -13.17 -0.47
N ARG A 36 -15.91 -12.52 -0.81
CA ARG A 36 -17.23 -12.62 -0.14
C ARG A 36 -17.16 -12.36 1.36
N ARG A 37 -16.32 -11.42 1.77
CA ARG A 37 -16.14 -11.03 3.18
C ARG A 37 -15.82 -9.54 3.29
N SER A 38 -15.94 -8.99 4.48
CA SER A 38 -15.43 -7.65 4.76
C SER A 38 -13.91 -7.68 4.83
N VAL A 39 -13.25 -6.75 4.15
CA VAL A 39 -11.79 -6.58 4.20
C VAL A 39 -11.46 -5.09 4.40
N CYS A 40 -10.45 -4.81 5.22
CA CYS A 40 -9.86 -3.49 5.27
C CYS A 40 -9.08 -3.26 3.98
N THR A 41 -9.34 -2.17 3.30
CA THR A 41 -8.65 -1.82 2.05
C THR A 41 -7.95 -0.47 2.20
N ALA A 42 -6.66 -0.43 1.88
CA ALA A 42 -5.91 0.81 1.81
C ALA A 42 -5.88 1.34 0.37
N TYR A 43 -6.06 2.64 0.24
CA TYR A 43 -6.07 3.37 -1.02
C TYR A 43 -5.08 4.52 -0.94
N LEU A 44 -4.39 4.77 -2.04
CA LEU A 44 -3.67 6.02 -2.28
C LEU A 44 -4.30 6.68 -3.50
N ARG A 45 -4.99 7.80 -3.31
CA ARG A 45 -5.75 8.47 -4.39
C ARG A 45 -5.21 9.86 -4.67
N THR A 46 -5.25 10.28 -5.92
CA THR A 46 -4.98 11.69 -6.27
C THR A 46 -5.97 12.60 -5.55
N THR A 47 -5.50 13.75 -5.06
CA THR A 47 -6.35 14.71 -4.33
C THR A 47 -7.36 15.40 -5.25
N GLU A 48 -7.01 15.60 -6.52
CA GLU A 48 -7.82 16.32 -7.51
C GLU A 48 -8.95 15.47 -8.09
N SER A 49 -8.64 14.24 -8.51
CA SER A 49 -9.58 13.39 -9.25
C SER A 49 -10.12 12.21 -8.44
N GLY A 50 -9.52 11.90 -7.29
CA GLY A 50 -9.89 10.74 -6.49
C GLY A 50 -9.53 9.39 -7.12
N VAL A 51 -8.79 9.37 -8.23
CA VAL A 51 -8.31 8.15 -8.90
C VAL A 51 -7.19 7.50 -8.10
N ASP A 52 -7.22 6.17 -8.01
CA ASP A 52 -6.18 5.37 -7.36
C ASP A 52 -4.83 5.55 -8.08
N VAL A 53 -3.81 5.98 -7.34
CA VAL A 53 -2.42 6.18 -7.79
C VAL A 53 -1.67 4.85 -7.86
N LEU A 54 -2.05 3.94 -6.96
CA LEU A 54 -1.53 2.57 -6.85
C LEU A 54 -2.71 1.61 -6.76
N PRO A 55 -2.56 0.36 -7.22
CA PRO A 55 -3.57 -0.68 -6.98
C PRO A 55 -3.90 -0.78 -5.48
N PRO A 56 -5.17 -0.83 -5.07
CA PRO A 56 -5.51 -0.87 -3.65
C PRO A 56 -4.98 -2.12 -2.95
N LEU A 57 -4.50 -1.96 -1.72
CA LEU A 57 -4.11 -3.08 -0.87
C LEU A 57 -5.34 -3.63 -0.16
N ARG A 58 -5.71 -4.87 -0.45
CA ARG A 58 -6.73 -5.62 0.29
C ARG A 58 -6.11 -6.33 1.50
N ASP A 59 -6.95 -6.65 2.48
CA ASP A 59 -6.52 -7.09 3.82
C ASP A 59 -5.43 -6.18 4.41
N ALA A 60 -5.59 -4.88 4.21
CA ALA A 60 -4.60 -3.91 4.62
C ALA A 60 -4.50 -3.86 6.15
N VAL A 61 -3.27 -3.97 6.66
CA VAL A 61 -2.94 -3.90 8.08
C VAL A 61 -1.79 -2.93 8.29
N VAL A 62 -1.96 -1.99 9.22
CA VAL A 62 -0.86 -1.16 9.71
C VAL A 62 0.12 -2.05 10.48
N ARG A 63 1.34 -2.16 9.97
CA ARG A 63 2.41 -2.93 10.60
C ARG A 63 3.24 -2.10 11.57
N TRP A 64 3.37 -0.82 11.27
CA TRP A 64 4.11 0.13 12.10
C TRP A 64 3.66 1.56 11.77
N LEU A 65 3.61 2.42 12.78
CA LEU A 65 3.27 3.83 12.70
C LEU A 65 4.14 4.58 13.71
N GLY A 66 4.89 5.58 13.25
CA GLY A 66 5.79 6.36 14.08
C GLY A 66 6.55 7.38 13.24
N ASP A 67 7.10 8.43 13.86
CA ASP A 67 7.99 9.40 13.21
C ASP A 67 7.43 10.00 11.90
N GLY A 68 6.11 10.23 11.86
CA GLY A 68 5.41 10.73 10.68
C GLY A 68 5.35 9.74 9.51
N THR A 69 5.69 8.48 9.70
CA THR A 69 5.69 7.44 8.68
C THR A 69 4.80 6.27 9.08
N VAL A 70 4.27 5.56 8.09
CA VAL A 70 3.44 4.38 8.28
C VAL A 70 3.88 3.28 7.33
N THR A 71 3.89 2.04 7.82
CA THR A 71 4.02 0.84 6.99
C THR A 71 2.70 0.10 6.98
N ILE A 72 2.13 -0.09 5.79
CA ILE A 72 0.89 -0.85 5.58
C ILE A 72 1.23 -2.06 4.73
N SER A 73 0.77 -3.24 5.13
CA SER A 73 0.90 -4.46 4.33
C SER A 73 -0.47 -5.01 3.97
N GLY A 74 -0.55 -5.65 2.82
CA GLY A 74 -1.74 -6.33 2.33
C GLY A 74 -1.39 -7.12 1.07
N PHE A 75 -2.36 -7.27 0.18
CA PHE A 75 -2.10 -7.77 -1.16
C PHE A 75 -2.74 -6.89 -2.22
N GLU A 76 -2.03 -6.71 -3.33
CA GLU A 76 -2.58 -6.19 -4.57
C GLU A 76 -3.11 -7.35 -5.38
N MET A 77 -4.10 -7.08 -6.22
CA MET A 77 -4.68 -8.07 -7.10
C MET A 77 -4.68 -7.54 -8.53
N ASP A 78 -4.07 -8.29 -9.43
CA ASP A 78 -4.09 -7.98 -10.85
C ASP A 78 -5.50 -8.19 -11.40
N ALA A 79 -6.08 -7.14 -12.00
CA ALA A 79 -7.48 -7.14 -12.42
C ALA A 79 -7.76 -8.09 -13.59
N LEU A 80 -6.74 -8.42 -14.40
CA LEU A 80 -6.89 -9.26 -15.59
C LEU A 80 -6.71 -10.75 -15.26
N SER A 81 -5.67 -11.09 -14.51
CA SER A 81 -5.32 -12.47 -14.15
C SER A 81 -5.92 -12.93 -12.82
N GLY A 82 -6.38 -12.01 -11.97
CA GLY A 82 -6.83 -12.30 -10.60
C GLY A 82 -5.69 -12.68 -9.65
N LYS A 83 -4.43 -12.60 -10.09
CA LYS A 83 -3.27 -12.99 -9.29
C LYS A 83 -3.11 -12.01 -8.12
N CYS A 84 -3.00 -12.56 -6.92
CA CYS A 84 -2.72 -11.80 -5.71
C CYS A 84 -1.21 -11.74 -5.46
N VAL A 85 -0.69 -10.56 -5.14
CA VAL A 85 0.71 -10.33 -4.81
C VAL A 85 0.77 -9.60 -3.47
N ALA A 86 1.44 -10.20 -2.49
CA ALA A 86 1.67 -9.56 -1.20
C ALA A 86 2.56 -8.33 -1.38
N GLN A 87 2.16 -7.22 -0.77
CA GLN A 87 2.80 -5.92 -0.92
C GLN A 87 2.84 -5.17 0.40
N SER A 88 3.80 -4.25 0.49
CA SER A 88 3.93 -3.32 1.61
C SER A 88 4.20 -1.92 1.09
N TRP A 89 3.43 -0.96 1.58
CA TRP A 89 3.65 0.46 1.35
C TRP A 89 4.37 1.04 2.55
N LEU A 90 5.47 1.74 2.29
CA LEU A 90 6.08 2.67 3.22
C LEU A 90 5.67 4.07 2.79
N ALA A 91 4.90 4.76 3.64
CA ALA A 91 4.41 6.10 3.33
C ALA A 91 4.90 7.11 4.38
N GLN A 92 5.31 8.28 3.90
CA GLN A 92 5.47 9.48 4.72
C GLN A 92 4.10 10.18 4.82
N LEU A 93 3.65 10.41 6.03
CA LEU A 93 2.45 11.19 6.32
C LEU A 93 2.84 12.66 6.36
N ILE A 94 2.13 13.46 5.57
CA ILE A 94 2.22 14.91 5.59
C ILE A 94 0.94 15.41 6.24
N PHE A 95 1.07 16.00 7.41
CA PHE A 95 -0.05 16.65 8.08
C PHE A 95 -0.06 18.10 7.63
N SER A 96 -1.14 18.52 6.97
CA SER A 96 -1.45 19.93 6.79
C SER A 96 -2.37 20.34 7.94
N ASP A 97 -1.97 21.34 8.72
CA ASP A 97 -2.85 21.95 9.71
C ASP A 97 -4.10 22.44 9.00
N VAL A 98 -5.25 21.85 9.33
CA VAL A 98 -6.54 22.37 8.91
C VAL A 98 -6.85 23.50 9.89
N GLU A 99 -6.55 24.74 9.49
CA GLU A 99 -7.14 25.90 10.16
C GLU A 99 -8.67 25.79 10.01
N GLY A 100 -9.34 25.57 11.15
CA GLY A 100 -10.80 25.50 11.26
C GLY A 100 -11.43 26.86 11.50
#